data_AF-A0A2V6JW25-F1
#
_entry.id   AF-A0A2V6JW25-F1
#
_cell.length_a   1.000
_cell.length_b   1.000
_cell.length_c   1.000
_cell.angle_alpha   90.00
_cell.angle_beta   90.00
_cell.angle_gamma   90.00
#
_symmetry.space_group_name_H-M   'P 1'
#
loop_
_entity.id
_entity.type
_entity.pdbx_description
1 polymer ?
#
loop_
_entity_poly.entity_id
_entity_poly.type
_entity_poly.pdbx_seq_one_letter_code
_entity_poly.pdbx_strand_id
1 'polypeptide(L)'
;MNYNDLIQLYFERSTAMQAYWNLYVLIVGGLLAFSSLRKQPAAITTLIVSVLFSLFAYKNLDAMYDTTQERFATIQAIKQFDSSGTNAASLKQARDLLEPTLTPATYGSVRATHVISDILTIAALWAMEFRRRRLKSTA
;
A
#
# COMPACT_ATOMS: atom_id res chain seq x y z
N MET A 1 -9.59 25.41 -10.82
CA MET A 1 -9.38 24.62 -9.59
C MET A 1 -8.95 25.60 -8.51
N ASN A 2 -9.66 25.65 -7.39
CA ASN A 2 -9.30 26.50 -6.25
C ASN A 2 -8.37 25.73 -5.29
N TYR A 3 -7.83 26.41 -4.27
CA TYR A 3 -6.95 25.77 -3.27
C TYR A 3 -7.63 24.61 -2.52
N ASN A 4 -8.92 24.74 -2.24
CA ASN A 4 -9.69 23.73 -1.53
C ASN A 4 -9.84 22.44 -2.37
N ASP A 5 -10.04 22.58 -3.68
CA ASP A 5 -10.10 21.44 -4.61
C ASP A 5 -8.77 20.67 -4.63
N LEU A 6 -7.63 21.38 -4.57
CA LEU A 6 -6.29 20.76 -4.49
C LEU A 6 -6.06 20.01 -3.17
N ILE A 7 -6.48 20.60 -2.06
CA ILE A 7 -6.43 19.96 -0.74
C ILE A 7 -7.32 18.72 -0.70
N GLN A 8 -8.53 18.81 -1.23
CA GLN A 8 -9.44 17.67 -1.35
C GLN A 8 -8.82 16.56 -2.20
N LEU A 9 -8.28 16.89 -3.38
CA LEU A 9 -7.61 15.93 -4.25
C LEU A 9 -6.46 15.23 -3.52
N TYR A 10 -5.66 15.96 -2.74
CA TYR A 10 -4.59 15.36 -1.94
C TYR A 10 -5.11 14.33 -0.94
N PHE A 11 -6.21 14.63 -0.23
CA PHE A 11 -6.83 13.70 0.70
C PHE A 11 -7.46 12.50 -0.01
N GLU A 12 -8.05 12.68 -1.19
CA GLU A 12 -8.57 11.58 -2.00
C GLU A 12 -7.46 10.62 -2.42
N ARG A 13 -6.31 11.13 -2.88
CA ARG A 13 -5.13 10.29 -3.19
C ARG A 13 -4.59 9.59 -1.95
N SER A 14 -4.61 10.26 -0.80
CA SER A 14 -4.18 9.66 0.48
C SER A 14 -5.12 8.55 0.95
N THR A 15 -6.42 8.72 0.78
CA THR A 15 -7.43 7.68 1.04
C THR A 15 -7.28 6.50 0.09
N ALA A 16 -7.03 6.75 -1.20
CA ALA A 16 -6.75 5.69 -2.17
C ALA A 16 -5.50 4.87 -1.77
N MET A 17 -4.42 5.53 -1.38
CA MET A 17 -3.21 4.89 -0.86
C MET A 17 -3.53 4.00 0.36
N GLN A 18 -4.35 4.49 1.30
CA GLN A 18 -4.76 3.69 2.46
C GLN A 18 -5.63 2.49 2.05
N ALA A 19 -6.50 2.63 1.05
CA ALA A 19 -7.32 1.54 0.54
C ALA A 19 -6.47 0.41 -0.06
N TYR A 20 -5.41 0.76 -0.83
CA TYR A 20 -4.48 -0.24 -1.35
C TYR A 20 -3.75 -1.00 -0.24
N TRP A 21 -3.32 -0.30 0.82
CA TRP A 21 -2.72 -0.94 2.00
C TRP A 21 -3.71 -1.86 2.72
N ASN A 22 -4.95 -1.42 2.93
CA ASN A 22 -5.97 -2.23 3.59
C ASN A 22 -6.26 -3.51 2.81
N LEU A 23 -6.41 -3.40 1.48
CA LEU A 23 -6.59 -4.56 0.61
C LEU A 23 -5.38 -5.51 0.70
N TYR A 24 -4.16 -4.96 0.67
CA TYR A 24 -2.93 -5.74 0.79
C TYR A 24 -2.90 -6.55 2.09
N VAL A 25 -3.13 -5.90 3.24
CA VAL A 25 -3.13 -6.55 4.56
C VAL A 25 -4.22 -7.62 4.64
N LEU A 26 -5.42 -7.36 4.09
CA LEU A 26 -6.51 -8.34 4.05
C LEU A 26 -6.10 -9.59 3.28
N ILE A 27 -5.49 -9.43 2.10
CA ILE A 27 -5.06 -10.56 1.27
C ILE A 27 -3.94 -11.34 1.96
N VAL A 28 -2.91 -10.68 2.47
CA VAL A 28 -1.81 -11.34 3.20
C VAL A 28 -2.35 -12.09 4.41
N GLY A 29 -3.15 -11.44 5.26
CA GLY A 29 -3.76 -12.05 6.44
C GLY A 29 -4.64 -13.25 6.10
N GLY A 30 -5.48 -13.12 5.07
CA GLY A 30 -6.34 -14.19 4.59
C GLY A 30 -5.55 -15.40 4.07
N LEU A 31 -4.49 -15.16 3.30
CA LEU A 31 -3.61 -16.23 2.79
C LEU A 31 -2.90 -16.98 3.93
N LEU A 32 -2.34 -16.25 4.89
CA LEU A 32 -1.64 -16.84 6.03
C LEU A 32 -2.60 -17.61 6.94
N ALA A 33 -3.79 -17.06 7.23
CA ALA A 33 -4.81 -17.72 8.04
C ALA A 33 -5.33 -18.99 7.35
N PHE A 34 -5.66 -18.92 6.06
CA PHE A 34 -6.13 -20.10 5.33
C PHE A 34 -5.05 -21.17 5.22
N SER A 35 -3.79 -20.76 4.99
CA SER A 35 -2.66 -21.69 4.99
C SER A 35 -2.44 -22.32 6.35
N SER A 36 -2.61 -21.60 7.47
CA SER A 36 -2.38 -22.16 8.81
C SER A 36 -3.43 -23.22 9.22
N LEU A 37 -4.67 -23.08 8.74
CA LEU A 37 -5.76 -24.03 9.00
C LEU A 37 -5.65 -25.34 8.18
N ARG A 38 -4.84 -25.34 7.12
CA ARG A 38 -4.69 -26.53 6.27
C ARG A 38 -3.91 -27.64 6.99
N LYS A 39 -4.49 -28.85 7.01
CA LYS A 39 -3.89 -30.04 7.64
C LYS A 39 -2.99 -30.87 6.70
N GLN A 40 -3.39 -31.02 5.44
CA GLN A 40 -2.69 -31.86 4.46
C GLN A 40 -1.70 -31.04 3.62
N PRO A 41 -0.53 -31.61 3.25
CA PRO A 41 0.41 -30.95 2.35
C PRO A 41 -0.18 -30.84 0.94
N ALA A 42 0.05 -29.71 0.27
CA ALA A 42 -0.50 -29.40 -1.05
C ALA A 42 0.38 -28.41 -1.82
N ALA A 43 1.62 -28.78 -2.09
CA ALA A 43 2.59 -27.86 -2.69
C ALA A 43 2.23 -27.30 -4.06
N ILE A 44 1.51 -28.03 -4.92
CA ILE A 44 1.06 -27.47 -6.20
C ILE A 44 0.15 -26.27 -5.92
N THR A 45 -0.80 -26.42 -4.99
CA THR A 45 -1.66 -25.31 -4.56
C THR A 45 -0.84 -24.21 -3.89
N THR A 46 0.15 -24.52 -3.04
CA THR A 46 1.02 -23.51 -2.41
C THR A 46 1.81 -22.72 -3.46
N LEU A 47 2.32 -23.38 -4.51
CA LEU A 47 3.00 -22.74 -5.63
C LEU A 47 2.04 -21.84 -6.41
N ILE A 48 0.87 -22.34 -6.78
CA ILE A 48 -0.16 -21.57 -7.50
C ILE A 48 -0.54 -20.32 -6.69
N VAL A 49 -0.83 -20.48 -5.40
CA VAL A 49 -1.16 -19.36 -4.51
C VAL A 49 0.00 -18.37 -4.38
N SER A 50 1.25 -18.84 -4.32
CA SER A 50 2.42 -17.94 -4.29
C SER A 50 2.54 -17.11 -5.56
N VAL A 51 2.30 -17.73 -6.73
CA VAL A 51 2.31 -17.03 -8.03
C VAL A 51 1.17 -16.02 -8.11
N LEU A 52 -0.05 -16.42 -7.75
CA LEU A 52 -1.21 -15.53 -7.76
C LEU A 52 -1.02 -14.34 -6.79
N PHE A 53 -0.49 -14.60 -5.60
CA PHE A 53 -0.13 -13.55 -4.64
C PHE A 53 0.93 -12.61 -5.22
N SER A 54 1.97 -13.13 -5.88
CA SER A 54 3.02 -12.30 -6.49
C SER A 54 2.47 -11.40 -7.59
N LEU A 55 1.55 -11.90 -8.42
CA LEU A 55 0.87 -11.10 -9.45
C LEU A 55 0.00 -10.00 -8.84
N PHE A 56 -0.76 -10.34 -7.80
CA PHE A 56 -1.56 -9.37 -7.03
C PHE A 56 -0.65 -8.30 -6.41
N ALA A 57 0.39 -8.71 -5.71
CA ALA A 57 1.33 -7.82 -5.02
C ALA A 57 2.01 -6.87 -6.00
N TYR A 58 2.45 -7.38 -7.15
CA TYR A 58 3.02 -6.55 -8.22
C TYR A 58 2.03 -5.48 -8.69
N LYS A 59 0.78 -5.85 -9.00
CA LYS A 59 -0.23 -4.88 -9.46
C LYS A 59 -0.70 -3.91 -8.38
N ASN A 60 -0.75 -4.36 -7.13
CA ASN A 60 -1.05 -3.50 -6.00
C ASN A 60 0.07 -2.46 -5.78
N LEU A 61 1.34 -2.87 -5.86
CA LEU A 61 2.49 -1.97 -5.77
C LEU A 61 2.54 -0.95 -6.91
N ASP A 62 2.17 -1.36 -8.13
CA ASP A 62 2.04 -0.50 -9.31
C ASP A 62 1.01 0.62 -9.06
N ALA A 63 -0.19 0.27 -8.58
CA ALA A 63 -1.22 1.26 -8.25
C ALA A 63 -0.79 2.22 -7.12
N MET A 64 -0.03 1.71 -6.14
CA MET A 64 0.55 2.53 -5.08
C MET A 64 1.66 3.44 -5.60
N TYR A 65 2.43 3.03 -6.61
CA TYR A 65 3.41 3.89 -7.28
C TYR A 65 2.69 5.09 -7.92
N ASP A 66 1.68 4.84 -8.75
CA ASP A 66 0.92 5.89 -9.43
C ASP A 66 0.29 6.87 -8.45
N THR A 67 -0.39 6.35 -7.42
CA THR A 67 -1.01 7.17 -6.38
C THR A 67 0.02 7.99 -5.60
N THR A 68 1.22 7.46 -5.41
CA THR A 68 2.32 8.21 -4.79
C THR A 68 2.74 9.37 -5.69
N GLN A 69 2.91 9.15 -6.99
CA GLN A 69 3.25 10.21 -7.95
C GLN A 69 2.17 11.29 -8.00
N GLU A 70 0.89 10.90 -8.12
CA GLU A 70 -0.26 11.81 -8.10
C GLU A 70 -0.27 12.67 -6.83
N ARG A 71 -0.01 12.06 -5.67
CA ARG A 71 0.03 12.76 -4.39
C ARG A 71 1.18 13.77 -4.31
N PHE A 72 2.37 13.42 -4.81
CA PHE A 72 3.50 14.35 -4.90
C PHE A 72 3.24 15.51 -5.86
N ALA A 73 2.69 15.23 -7.04
CA ALA A 73 2.31 16.26 -8.00
C ALA A 73 1.25 17.22 -7.42
N THR A 74 0.27 16.68 -6.70
CA THR A 74 -0.76 17.49 -6.03
C THR A 74 -0.18 18.41 -4.96
N ILE A 75 0.78 17.94 -4.15
CA ILE A 75 1.47 18.80 -3.17
C ILE A 75 2.27 19.91 -3.86
N GLN A 76 2.95 19.60 -4.96
CA GLN A 76 3.67 20.64 -5.71
C GLN A 76 2.71 21.71 -6.23
N ALA A 77 1.54 21.30 -6.76
CA ALA A 77 0.49 22.21 -7.19
C ALA A 77 -0.08 23.06 -6.04
N ILE A 78 -0.30 22.47 -4.85
CA ILE A 78 -0.70 23.20 -3.63
C ILE A 78 0.33 24.29 -3.30
N LYS A 79 1.62 23.94 -3.28
CA LYS A 79 2.71 24.87 -2.95
C LYS A 79 2.84 26.01 -3.96
N GLN A 80 2.62 25.73 -5.23
CA GLN A 80 2.70 26.72 -6.32
C GLN A 80 1.44 27.56 -6.50
N PHE A 81 0.34 27.24 -5.80
CA PHE A 81 -0.93 27.95 -5.96
C PHE A 81 -0.78 29.44 -5.62
N ASP A 82 -1.20 30.32 -6.52
CA ASP A 82 -1.07 31.78 -6.33
C ASP A 82 -1.98 32.26 -5.19
N SER A 83 -1.41 33.08 -4.30
CA SER A 83 -2.09 33.61 -3.12
C SER A 83 -2.61 35.03 -3.29
N SER A 84 -2.37 35.67 -4.43
CA SER A 84 -2.49 37.12 -4.62
C SER A 84 -3.93 37.68 -4.76
N GLY A 85 -4.96 36.92 -4.39
CA GLY A 85 -6.36 37.32 -4.50
C GLY A 85 -6.98 37.93 -3.24
N THR A 86 -8.28 38.26 -3.31
CA THR A 86 -9.08 38.92 -2.26
C THR A 86 -9.13 38.15 -0.92
N ASN A 87 -8.75 36.87 -0.91
CA ASN A 87 -8.69 35.99 0.26
C ASN A 87 -7.25 35.63 0.71
N ALA A 88 -6.25 36.43 0.31
CA ALA A 88 -4.82 36.13 0.56
C ALA A 88 -4.50 35.85 2.04
N ALA A 89 -5.10 36.61 2.96
CA ALA A 89 -4.81 36.50 4.39
C ALA A 89 -5.34 35.20 5.02
N SER A 90 -6.59 34.82 4.72
CA SER A 90 -7.17 33.56 5.21
C SER A 90 -6.54 32.34 4.55
N LEU A 91 -6.19 32.45 3.27
CA LEU A 91 -5.45 31.42 2.55
C LEU A 91 -4.07 31.20 3.17
N LYS A 92 -3.34 32.28 3.48
CA LYS A 92 -2.03 32.20 4.14
C LYS A 92 -2.10 31.45 5.47
N GLN A 93 -3.08 31.79 6.33
CA GLN A 93 -3.25 31.10 7.61
C GLN A 93 -3.51 29.60 7.43
N ALA A 94 -4.37 29.21 6.48
CA ALA A 94 -4.64 27.80 6.19
C ALA A 94 -3.40 27.07 5.66
N ARG A 95 -2.59 27.73 4.81
CA ARG A 95 -1.34 27.17 4.28
C ARG A 95 -0.30 26.95 5.37
N ASP A 96 -0.08 27.95 6.22
CA ASP A 96 0.88 27.90 7.32
C ASP A 96 0.55 26.75 8.31
N LEU A 97 -0.74 26.42 8.47
CA LEU A 97 -1.21 25.32 9.31
C LEU A 97 -1.18 23.96 8.60
N LEU A 98 -1.62 23.88 7.35
CA LEU A 98 -1.84 22.61 6.66
C LEU A 98 -0.59 22.11 5.94
N GLU A 99 0.12 22.95 5.17
CA GLU A 99 1.23 22.51 4.31
C GLU A 99 2.35 21.75 5.06
N PRO A 100 2.74 22.13 6.29
CA PRO A 100 3.74 21.37 7.06
C PRO A 100 3.30 19.95 7.41
N THR A 101 1.99 19.68 7.42
CA THR A 101 1.43 18.35 7.74
C THR A 101 1.33 17.44 6.51
N LEU A 102 1.42 18.01 5.29
CA LEU A 102 1.32 17.26 4.02
C LEU A 102 2.66 16.56 3.71
N THR A 103 3.00 15.58 4.53
CA THR A 103 4.27 14.83 4.51
C THR A 103 4.04 13.38 4.07
N PRO A 104 3.79 13.15 2.77
CA PRO A 104 3.52 11.82 2.26
C PRO A 104 4.75 10.91 2.40
N ALA A 105 4.52 9.64 2.72
CA ALA A 105 5.55 8.62 2.59
C ALA A 105 6.12 8.59 1.17
N THR A 106 7.43 8.42 1.05
CA THR A 106 8.13 8.29 -0.23
C THR A 106 7.82 6.96 -0.88
N TYR A 107 7.86 6.89 -2.21
CA TYR A 107 7.69 5.63 -2.92
C TYR A 107 8.73 4.59 -2.48
N GLY A 108 9.98 5.01 -2.21
CA GLY A 108 11.02 4.12 -1.72
C GLY A 108 10.63 3.42 -0.41
N SER A 109 10.06 4.16 0.54
CA SER A 109 9.57 3.60 1.80
C SER A 109 8.38 2.65 1.58
N VAL A 110 7.39 3.08 0.78
CA VAL A 110 6.21 2.25 0.46
C VAL A 110 6.64 0.94 -0.20
N ARG A 111 7.50 1.01 -1.21
CA ARG A 111 8.04 -0.15 -1.93
C ARG A 111 8.84 -1.08 -1.03
N ALA A 112 9.70 -0.53 -0.17
CA ALA A 112 10.53 -1.35 0.71
C ALA A 112 9.68 -2.16 1.68
N THR A 113 8.72 -1.53 2.35
CA THR A 113 7.79 -2.22 3.26
C THR A 113 6.99 -3.29 2.52
N HIS A 114 6.43 -2.94 1.36
CA HIS A 114 5.60 -3.83 0.55
C HIS A 114 6.36 -5.08 0.08
N VAL A 115 7.54 -4.90 -0.54
CA VAL A 115 8.36 -6.03 -1.04
C VAL A 115 8.89 -6.91 0.10
N ILE A 116 9.28 -6.32 1.23
CA ILE A 116 9.70 -7.11 2.41
C ILE A 116 8.54 -7.98 2.90
N SER A 117 7.34 -7.39 3.02
CA SER A 117 6.14 -8.13 3.41
C SER A 117 5.77 -9.23 2.40
N ASP A 118 5.97 -9.01 1.10
CA ASP A 118 5.74 -10.04 0.07
C ASP A 118 6.65 -11.24 0.26
N ILE A 119 7.95 -10.99 0.42
CA ILE A 119 8.97 -12.03 0.63
C ILE A 119 8.64 -12.83 1.89
N LEU A 120 8.32 -12.15 2.99
CA LEU A 120 7.96 -12.80 4.25
C LEU A 120 6.68 -13.63 4.12
N THR A 121 5.68 -13.14 3.39
CA THR A 121 4.43 -13.86 3.15
C THR A 121 4.68 -15.15 2.38
N ILE A 122 5.42 -15.08 1.27
CA ILE A 122 5.77 -16.26 0.48
C ILE A 122 6.60 -17.24 1.33
N ALA A 123 7.62 -16.75 2.04
CA ALA A 123 8.44 -17.58 2.91
C ALA A 123 7.59 -18.31 3.98
N ALA A 124 6.62 -17.63 4.59
CA ALA A 124 5.71 -18.23 5.56
C ALA A 124 4.81 -19.31 4.92
N LEU A 125 4.27 -19.09 3.72
CA LEU A 125 3.48 -20.09 3.00
C LEU A 125 4.28 -21.37 2.76
N TRP A 126 5.53 -21.24 2.31
CA TRP A 126 6.41 -22.37 2.05
C TRP A 126 6.88 -23.05 3.36
N ALA A 127 7.19 -22.28 4.40
CA ALA A 127 7.53 -22.85 5.71
C ALA A 127 6.41 -23.73 6.27
N MET A 128 5.15 -23.27 6.16
CA MET A 128 3.98 -24.06 6.57
C MET A 128 3.81 -25.34 5.72
N GLU A 129 4.03 -25.27 4.41
CA GLU A 129 3.99 -26.45 3.53
C GLU A 129 5.11 -27.46 3.85
N PHE A 130 6.35 -27.00 4.07
CA PHE A 130 7.46 -27.88 4.44
C PHE A 130 7.21 -28.57 5.79
N ARG A 131 6.69 -27.83 6.77
CA ARG A 131 6.30 -28.41 8.07
C ARG A 131 5.27 -29.53 7.90
N ARG A 132 4.22 -29.32 7.10
CA ARG A 132 3.19 -30.34 6.83
C ARG A 132 3.76 -31.59 6.15
N ARG A 133 4.62 -31.41 5.16
CA ARG A 133 5.28 -32.53 4.46
C ARG A 133 6.12 -33.38 5.41
N ARG A 134 6.89 -32.74 6.31
CA ARG A 134 7.67 -33.44 7.34
C ARG A 134 6.78 -34.27 8.26
N LEU A 135 5.70 -33.68 8.77
CA LEU A 135 4.76 -34.39 9.67
C LEU A 135 4.08 -35.58 9.00
N LYS A 136 3.74 -35.49 7.71
CA LYS A 136 3.16 -36.61 6.95
C LYS A 136 4.18 -37.73 6.66
N SER A 137 5.46 -37.40 6.51
CA SER A 137 6.50 -38.41 6.26
C SER A 137 6.84 -39.24 7.50
N THR A 138 6.51 -38.75 8.69
CA THR A 138 6.79 -39.41 9.98
C THR A 138 5.61 -40.18 10.55
N ALA A 139 4.44 -40.13 9.89
CA ALA A 139 3.21 -40.79 10.27
C ALA A 139 2.92 -41.95 9.33
#